data_AF-A0A5B9QB19-F1
#
_entry.id   AF-A0A5B9QB19-F1
#
_cell.length_a   1.000
_cell.length_b   1.000
_cell.length_c   1.000
_cell.angle_alpha   90.00
_cell.angle_beta   90.00
_cell.angle_gamma   90.00
#
_symmetry.space_group_name_H-M   'P 1'
#
loop_
_entity.id
_entity.type
_entity.pdbx_description
1 polymer ?
#
loop_
_entity_poly.entity_id
_entity_poly.type
_entity_poly.pdbx_seq_one_letter_code
_entity_poly.pdbx_strand_id
1 'polypeptide(L)'
;MLRRVAKLAVFRSAEFGEATLPLPEPLPEAVEAGVFCDAITGCGTPNQTQIRALTEEHARELWSLLHDLAFLTECASRGLSPSSGRPFPTQAKYETTYLAMNLEAHRLTEHYRDLLEAYASGFGHDAAEALDRSLIQLVDRPIEVPLPRRVGILQRELLKRECAAVFLKEPRARQVWATSNS
;
A
#
# COMPACT_ATOMS: atom_id res chain seq x y z
N MET A 1 11.12 -1.65 -14.85
CA MET A 1 10.80 -2.60 -13.77
C MET A 1 12.01 -2.74 -12.85
N LEU A 2 12.04 -2.03 -11.73
CA LEU A 2 13.06 -2.21 -10.69
C LEU A 2 12.70 -3.47 -9.88
N ARG A 3 12.94 -4.66 -10.43
CA ARG A 3 12.86 -5.91 -9.67
C ARG A 3 14.04 -5.97 -8.71
N ARG A 4 13.87 -5.47 -7.48
CA ARG A 4 14.56 -6.10 -6.36
C ARG A 4 13.72 -7.30 -5.96
N VAL A 5 14.18 -8.48 -6.37
CA VAL A 5 13.93 -9.71 -5.61
C VAL A 5 14.75 -9.55 -4.33
N ALA A 6 14.24 -8.73 -3.39
CA ALA A 6 14.63 -8.89 -2.02
C ALA A 6 14.17 -10.31 -1.67
N LYS A 7 15.10 -11.20 -1.33
CA LYS A 7 14.76 -12.48 -0.69
C LYS A 7 13.71 -12.15 0.35
N LEU A 8 12.50 -12.66 0.16
CA LEU A 8 11.48 -12.71 1.19
C LEU A 8 12.16 -13.42 2.36
N ALA A 9 12.69 -12.63 3.29
CA ALA A 9 13.14 -13.16 4.56
C ALA A 9 11.92 -13.90 5.11
N VAL A 10 12.14 -15.14 5.53
CA VAL A 10 11.10 -15.97 6.12
C VAL A 10 10.56 -15.21 7.33
N PHE A 11 9.45 -14.51 7.13
CA PHE A 11 8.77 -13.71 8.15
C PHE A 11 8.41 -14.63 9.32
N ARG A 12 8.70 -14.18 10.54
CA ARG A 12 8.25 -14.84 11.77
C ARG A 12 7.35 -13.86 12.50
N SER A 13 6.29 -14.34 13.18
CA SER A 13 5.34 -13.50 13.93
C SER A 13 6.01 -12.54 14.93
N ALA A 14 7.27 -12.77 15.29
CA ALA A 14 8.08 -11.88 16.13
C ALA A 14 8.38 -10.50 15.51
N GLU A 15 8.24 -10.30 14.20
CA GLU A 15 8.53 -9.02 13.52
C GLU A 15 7.44 -7.96 13.73
N PHE A 16 6.23 -8.37 14.14
CA PHE A 16 5.21 -7.44 14.66
C PHE A 16 5.50 -6.97 16.10
N GLY A 17 6.54 -7.51 16.76
CA GLY A 17 6.84 -7.18 18.15
C GLY A 17 5.69 -7.48 19.10
N GLU A 18 5.27 -6.48 19.89
CA GLU A 18 4.06 -6.52 20.76
C GLU A 18 2.77 -6.11 20.02
N ALA A 19 2.84 -5.78 18.72
CA ALA A 19 1.68 -5.29 17.99
C ALA A 19 0.59 -6.36 17.95
N THR A 20 -0.53 -6.03 18.59
CA THR A 20 -1.68 -6.92 18.66
C THR A 20 -2.48 -6.75 17.38
N LEU A 21 -2.28 -7.67 16.43
CA LEU A 21 -3.13 -7.73 15.23
C LEU A 21 -4.58 -8.05 15.64
N PRO A 22 -5.58 -7.50 14.93
CA PRO A 22 -6.97 -7.80 15.22
C PRO A 22 -7.27 -9.28 14.94
N LEU A 23 -8.21 -9.86 15.68
CA LEU A 23 -8.78 -11.18 15.40
C LEU A 23 -10.28 -11.01 15.17
N PRO A 24 -10.67 -10.47 14.00
CA PRO A 24 -12.07 -10.17 13.74
C PRO A 24 -12.87 -11.45 13.51
N GLU A 25 -14.17 -11.36 13.77
CA GLU A 25 -15.10 -12.40 13.33
C GLU A 25 -15.37 -12.25 11.82
N PRO A 26 -15.46 -13.36 11.06
CA PRO A 26 -15.82 -13.31 9.65
C PRO A 26 -17.24 -12.78 9.46
N LEU A 27 -17.46 -12.00 8.40
CA LEU A 27 -18.81 -11.59 8.03
C LEU A 27 -19.64 -12.83 7.64
N PRO A 28 -20.88 -12.99 8.14
CA PRO A 28 -21.75 -14.09 7.75
C PRO A 28 -21.93 -14.19 6.24
N GLU A 29 -22.12 -13.05 5.57
CA GLU A 29 -22.30 -12.97 4.12
C GLU A 29 -21.04 -13.41 3.36
N ALA A 30 -19.85 -13.12 3.89
CA ALA A 30 -18.58 -13.55 3.29
C ALA A 30 -18.37 -15.06 3.43
N VAL A 31 -18.80 -15.65 4.56
CA VAL A 31 -18.80 -17.10 4.76
C VAL A 31 -19.76 -17.78 3.78
N GLU A 32 -20.99 -17.26 3.66
CA GLU A 32 -22.00 -17.78 2.73
C GLU A 32 -21.55 -17.66 1.26
N ALA A 33 -20.91 -16.55 0.89
CA ALA A 33 -20.35 -16.33 -0.43
C ALA A 33 -19.08 -17.16 -0.72
N GLY A 34 -18.54 -17.87 0.28
CA GLY A 34 -17.35 -18.70 0.12
C GLY A 34 -16.07 -17.90 -0.09
N VAL A 35 -15.99 -16.65 0.38
CA VAL A 35 -14.80 -15.78 0.23
C VAL A 35 -13.52 -16.44 0.74
N PHE A 36 -13.64 -17.27 1.78
CA PHE A 36 -12.51 -17.94 2.42
C PHE A 36 -12.11 -19.27 1.78
N CYS A 37 -12.91 -19.80 0.84
CA CYS A 37 -12.69 -21.13 0.27
C CYS A 37 -11.40 -21.23 -0.56
N ASP A 38 -10.96 -20.11 -1.15
CA ASP A 38 -9.72 -20.07 -1.94
C ASP A 38 -8.47 -20.02 -1.03
N ALA A 39 -8.61 -19.43 0.15
CA ALA A 39 -7.50 -19.20 1.08
C ALA A 39 -7.34 -20.29 2.14
N ILE A 40 -8.39 -21.07 2.40
CA ILE A 40 -8.43 -22.09 3.44
C ILE A 40 -8.82 -23.44 2.86
N THR A 41 -8.04 -24.47 3.17
CA THR A 41 -8.40 -25.86 2.85
C THR A 41 -9.63 -26.30 3.65
N GLY A 42 -10.79 -26.32 3.00
CA GLY A 42 -12.06 -26.80 3.56
C GLY A 42 -13.19 -25.79 3.35
N CYS A 43 -14.43 -26.29 3.18
CA CYS A 43 -15.60 -25.43 3.05
C CYS A 43 -16.21 -25.16 4.43
N GLY A 44 -16.39 -23.88 4.81
CA GLY A 44 -17.11 -23.49 6.02
C GLY A 44 -16.55 -22.24 6.71
N THR A 45 -17.13 -21.92 7.86
CA THR A 45 -16.69 -20.81 8.71
C THR A 45 -15.25 -21.03 9.17
N PRO A 46 -14.33 -20.07 8.92
CA PRO A 46 -12.95 -20.22 9.34
C PRO A 46 -12.86 -20.23 10.87
N ASN A 47 -12.06 -21.14 11.42
CA ASN A 47 -11.79 -21.17 12.85
C ASN A 47 -10.77 -20.09 13.25
N GLN A 48 -10.61 -19.87 14.55
CA GLN A 48 -9.74 -18.81 15.07
C GLN A 48 -8.28 -18.91 14.61
N THR A 49 -7.75 -20.13 14.47
CA THR A 49 -6.38 -20.36 13.97
C THR A 49 -6.25 -19.94 12.50
N GLN A 50 -7.27 -20.22 11.69
CA GLN A 50 -7.30 -19.83 10.29
C GLN A 50 -7.48 -18.31 10.14
N ILE A 51 -8.36 -17.69 10.92
CA ILE A 51 -8.55 -16.22 10.95
C ILE A 51 -7.23 -15.52 11.31
N ARG A 52 -6.52 -16.04 12.32
CA ARG A 52 -5.20 -15.54 12.69
C ARG A 52 -4.22 -15.63 11.53
N ALA A 53 -4.13 -16.80 10.88
CA ALA A 53 -3.22 -16.99 9.75
C ALA A 53 -3.54 -16.04 8.58
N LEU A 54 -4.82 -15.87 8.22
CA LEU A 54 -5.25 -14.95 7.18
C LEU A 54 -4.92 -13.50 7.52
N THR A 55 -5.14 -13.09 8.77
CA THR A 55 -4.83 -11.73 9.22
C THR A 55 -3.33 -11.48 9.24
N GLU A 56 -2.53 -12.44 9.71
CA GLU A 56 -1.07 -12.34 9.68
C GLU A 56 -0.51 -12.28 8.25
N GLU A 57 -1.12 -12.99 7.30
CA GLU A 57 -0.75 -12.95 5.89
C GLU A 57 -1.06 -11.59 5.26
N HIS A 58 -2.28 -11.07 5.41
CA HIS A 58 -2.65 -9.72 4.94
C HIS A 58 -1.78 -8.66 5.60
N ALA A 59 -1.55 -8.76 6.91
CA ALA A 59 -0.70 -7.84 7.66
C ALA A 59 0.72 -7.79 7.07
N ARG A 60 1.28 -8.94 6.71
CA ARG A 60 2.62 -9.04 6.11
C ARG A 60 2.70 -8.34 4.75
N GLU A 61 1.72 -8.56 3.89
CA GLU A 61 1.69 -7.93 2.57
C GLU A 61 1.52 -6.41 2.67
N LEU A 62 0.53 -5.96 3.45
CA LEU A 62 0.28 -4.55 3.72
C LEU A 62 1.52 -3.87 4.32
N TRP A 63 2.15 -4.48 5.31
CA TRP A 63 3.38 -3.94 5.93
C TRP A 63 4.54 -3.84 4.95
N SER A 64 4.72 -4.82 4.07
CA SER A 64 5.75 -4.77 3.02
C SER A 64 5.53 -3.57 2.08
N LEU A 65 4.28 -3.32 1.68
CA LEU A 65 3.95 -2.17 0.84
C LEU A 65 4.21 -0.83 1.53
N LEU A 66 3.87 -0.72 2.82
CA LEU A 66 4.17 0.48 3.61
C LEU A 66 5.67 0.74 3.73
N HIS A 67 6.47 -0.32 3.89
CA HIS A 67 7.93 -0.19 3.92
C HIS A 67 8.50 0.31 2.59
N ASP A 68 8.02 -0.22 1.46
CA ASP A 68 8.43 0.24 0.14
C ASP A 68 8.03 1.71 -0.09
N LEU A 69 6.82 2.09 0.32
CA LEU A 69 6.35 3.48 0.28
C LEU A 69 7.22 4.42 1.14
N ALA A 70 7.51 4.04 2.38
CA ALA A 70 8.38 4.79 3.27
C ALA A 70 9.79 4.95 2.69
N PHE A 71 10.32 3.89 2.08
CA PHE A 71 11.64 3.91 1.43
C PHE A 71 11.68 4.87 0.23
N LEU A 72 10.66 4.85 -0.64
CA LEU A 72 10.56 5.77 -1.76
C LEU A 72 10.41 7.23 -1.29
N THR A 73 9.61 7.45 -0.24
CA THR A 73 9.44 8.76 0.40
C THR A 73 10.78 9.29 0.91
N GLU A 74 11.53 8.45 1.62
CA GLU A 74 12.85 8.82 2.14
C GLU A 74 13.83 9.14 1.00
N CYS A 75 13.93 8.28 0.00
CA CYS A 75 14.80 8.49 -1.15
C CYS A 75 14.49 9.82 -1.85
N ALA A 76 13.20 10.12 -2.03
CA ALA A 76 12.76 11.36 -2.66
C ALA A 76 13.07 12.60 -1.82
N SER A 77 12.85 12.52 -0.50
CA SER A 77 13.13 13.62 0.44
C SER A 77 14.62 13.96 0.50
N ARG A 78 15.49 12.95 0.35
CA ARG A 78 16.95 13.07 0.43
C ARG A 78 17.63 13.24 -0.94
N GLY A 79 16.88 13.15 -2.04
CA GLY A 79 17.44 13.18 -3.39
C GLY A 79 18.38 12.00 -3.68
N LEU A 80 18.05 10.82 -3.15
CA LEU A 80 18.79 9.58 -3.32
C LEU A 80 18.13 8.70 -4.37
N SER A 81 18.95 7.98 -5.13
CA SER A 81 18.47 6.95 -6.04
C SER A 81 18.06 5.70 -5.26
N PRO A 82 16.83 5.17 -5.45
CA PRO A 82 16.38 3.96 -4.76
C PRO A 82 17.18 2.71 -5.18
N SER A 83 17.80 2.72 -6.36
CA SER A 83 18.59 1.58 -6.84
C SER A 83 19.98 1.53 -6.20
N SER A 84 20.61 2.68 -5.96
CA SER A 84 22.01 2.77 -5.53
C SER A 84 22.21 3.34 -4.12
N GLY A 85 21.19 3.97 -3.52
CA GLY A 85 21.29 4.68 -2.23
C GLY A 85 22.17 5.93 -2.28
N ARG A 86 22.63 6.36 -3.46
CA ARG A 86 23.52 7.51 -3.65
C ARG A 86 22.76 8.69 -4.26
N PRO A 87 23.24 9.93 -4.06
CA PRO A 87 22.71 11.09 -4.76
C PRO A 87 22.78 10.94 -6.28
N PHE A 88 21.85 11.57 -6.98
CA PHE A 88 21.82 11.54 -8.44
C PHE A 88 23.00 12.31 -9.03
N PRO A 89 23.69 11.77 -10.06
CA PRO A 89 24.86 12.42 -10.65
C PRO A 89 24.50 13.62 -11.52
N THR A 90 23.26 13.69 -12.01
CA THR A 90 22.76 14.79 -12.85
C THR A 90 21.30 15.12 -12.55
N GLN A 91 20.91 16.36 -12.79
CA GLN A 91 19.52 16.83 -12.62
C GLN A 91 18.54 16.04 -13.52
N ALA A 92 18.90 15.75 -14.78
CA ALA A 92 18.05 14.97 -15.68
C ALA A 92 17.79 13.54 -15.17
N LYS A 93 18.79 12.91 -14.54
CA LYS A 93 18.62 11.58 -13.92
C LYS A 93 17.78 11.65 -12.65
N TYR A 94 17.90 12.73 -11.88
CA TYR A 94 17.01 12.98 -10.75
C TYR A 94 15.56 13.07 -11.23
N GLU A 95 15.25 13.96 -12.18
CA GLU A 95 13.88 14.18 -12.65
C GLU A 95 13.22 12.90 -13.21
N THR A 96 13.93 12.18 -14.07
CA THR A 96 13.42 10.92 -14.66
C THR A 96 13.19 9.83 -13.62
N THR A 97 14.13 9.65 -12.68
CA THR A 97 13.97 8.64 -11.62
C THR A 97 12.91 9.04 -10.62
N TYR A 98 12.80 10.33 -10.32
CA TYR A 98 11.80 10.88 -9.41
C TYR A 98 10.37 10.66 -9.94
N LEU A 99 10.15 10.91 -11.24
CA LEU A 99 8.88 10.59 -11.88
C LEU A 99 8.55 9.09 -11.75
N ALA A 100 9.53 8.21 -11.98
CA ALA A 100 9.35 6.78 -11.82
C ALA A 100 9.04 6.38 -10.36
N MET A 101 9.68 7.02 -9.38
CA MET A 101 9.40 6.79 -7.95
C MET A 101 7.97 7.22 -7.59
N ASN A 102 7.49 8.33 -8.13
CA ASN A 102 6.12 8.80 -7.89
C ASN A 102 5.07 7.86 -8.49
N LEU A 103 5.30 7.42 -9.73
CA LEU A 103 4.42 6.43 -10.37
C LEU A 103 4.39 5.13 -9.57
N GLU A 104 5.54 4.67 -9.07
CA GLU A 104 5.61 3.47 -8.24
C GLU A 104 4.94 3.68 -6.87
N ALA A 105 5.14 4.83 -6.22
CA ALA A 105 4.47 5.16 -4.96
C ALA A 105 2.94 5.17 -5.14
N HIS A 106 2.43 5.70 -6.25
CA HIS A 106 1.01 5.61 -6.57
C HIS A 106 0.55 4.16 -6.75
N ARG A 107 1.29 3.37 -7.53
CA ARG A 107 0.97 1.95 -7.74
C ARG A 107 0.92 1.16 -6.43
N LEU A 108 1.88 1.40 -5.52
CA LEU A 108 1.92 0.77 -4.20
C LEU A 108 0.76 1.24 -3.30
N THR A 109 0.40 2.52 -3.39
CA THR A 109 -0.74 3.07 -2.63
C THR A 109 -2.06 2.44 -3.06
N GLU A 110 -2.31 2.30 -4.36
CA GLU A 110 -3.52 1.63 -4.84
C GLU A 110 -3.53 0.16 -4.46
N HIS A 111 -2.39 -0.54 -4.60
CA HIS A 111 -2.31 -1.94 -4.19
C HIS A 111 -2.57 -2.14 -2.69
N TYR A 112 -2.09 -1.21 -1.85
CA TYR A 112 -2.36 -1.21 -0.42
C TYR A 112 -3.86 -1.08 -0.12
N ARG A 113 -4.55 -0.17 -0.82
CA ARG A 113 -6.01 0.00 -0.70
C ARG A 113 -6.77 -1.23 -1.16
N ASP A 114 -6.38 -1.83 -2.28
CA ASP A 114 -7.02 -3.04 -2.81
C ASP A 114 -6.92 -4.20 -1.80
N LEU A 115 -5.78 -4.35 -1.12
CA LEU A 115 -5.61 -5.38 -0.08
C LEU A 115 -6.44 -5.09 1.17
N LEU A 116 -6.58 -3.83 1.58
CA LEU A 116 -7.48 -3.47 2.69
C LEU A 116 -8.95 -3.71 2.33
N GLU A 117 -9.36 -3.39 1.11
CA GLU A 117 -10.71 -3.66 0.61
C GLU A 117 -10.97 -5.18 0.54
N ALA A 118 -9.99 -5.96 0.07
CA ALA A 118 -10.07 -7.42 0.07
C ALA A 118 -10.24 -7.97 1.50
N TYR A 119 -9.48 -7.46 2.47
CA TYR A 119 -9.63 -7.82 3.87
C TYR A 119 -11.01 -7.42 4.43
N ALA A 120 -11.46 -6.20 4.14
CA ALA A 120 -12.77 -5.68 4.54
C ALA A 120 -13.93 -6.51 3.97
N SER A 121 -13.77 -7.07 2.77
CA SER A 121 -14.78 -7.94 2.17
C SER A 121 -15.01 -9.24 2.96
N GLY A 122 -14.00 -9.73 3.69
CA GLY A 122 -14.10 -10.91 4.53
C GLY A 122 -14.49 -10.60 5.98
N PHE A 123 -13.95 -9.52 6.55
CA PHE A 123 -13.97 -9.25 8.00
C PHE A 123 -14.65 -7.94 8.40
N GLY A 124 -15.09 -7.13 7.44
CA GLY A 124 -15.71 -5.83 7.66
C GLY A 124 -14.72 -4.67 7.66
N HIS A 125 -15.26 -3.47 7.43
CA HIS A 125 -14.46 -2.23 7.31
C HIS A 125 -13.79 -1.85 8.63
N ASP A 126 -14.47 -2.04 9.76
CA ASP A 126 -13.92 -1.76 11.10
C ASP A 126 -12.68 -2.62 11.38
N ALA A 127 -12.69 -3.88 10.93
CA ALA A 127 -11.55 -4.79 11.07
C ALA A 127 -10.38 -4.36 10.19
N ALA A 128 -10.65 -3.94 8.95
CA ALA A 128 -9.63 -3.40 8.05
C ALA A 128 -9.01 -2.10 8.60
N GLU A 129 -9.81 -1.19 9.16
CA GLU A 129 -9.31 0.03 9.79
C GLU A 129 -8.50 -0.26 11.07
N ALA A 130 -8.90 -1.26 11.86
CA ALA A 130 -8.11 -1.71 12.99
C ALA A 130 -6.75 -2.28 12.54
N LEU A 131 -6.74 -3.07 11.45
CA LEU A 131 -5.51 -3.62 10.87
C LEU A 131 -4.60 -2.50 10.33
N ASP A 132 -5.15 -1.57 9.53
CA ASP A 132 -4.44 -0.41 8.99
C ASP A 132 -3.76 0.40 10.11
N ARG A 133 -4.50 0.77 11.15
CA ARG A 133 -3.96 1.49 12.30
C ARG A 133 -2.83 0.75 13.00
N SER A 134 -2.99 -0.57 13.23
CA SER A 134 -1.93 -1.38 13.83
C SER A 134 -0.67 -1.41 12.97
N LEU A 135 -0.80 -1.41 11.65
CA LEU A 135 0.33 -1.44 10.73
C LEU A 135 1.02 -0.08 10.59
N ILE A 136 0.26 1.02 10.49
CA ILE A 136 0.81 2.38 10.41
C ILE A 136 1.67 2.70 11.66
N GLN A 137 1.24 2.25 12.84
CA GLN A 137 2.01 2.43 14.08
C GLN A 137 3.38 1.76 14.08
N LEU A 138 3.58 0.74 13.24
CA LEU A 138 4.86 0.01 13.13
C LEU A 138 5.84 0.66 12.17
N VAL A 139 5.38 1.64 11.38
CA VAL A 139 6.23 2.32 10.41
C VAL A 139 6.72 3.62 11.03
N ASP A 140 7.96 3.60 11.55
CA ASP A 140 8.62 4.76 12.18
C ASP A 140 8.93 5.92 11.23
N ARG A 141 8.49 5.86 9.97
CA ARG A 141 8.86 6.80 8.91
C ARG A 141 7.61 7.47 8.33
N PRO A 142 7.66 8.79 8.05
CA PRO A 142 6.56 9.46 7.39
C PRO A 142 6.39 8.87 5.98
N ILE A 143 5.16 8.47 5.66
CA ILE A 143 4.75 8.05 4.32
C ILE A 143 4.10 9.25 3.66
N GLU A 144 4.78 9.83 2.67
CA GLU A 144 4.26 10.92 1.85
C GLU A 144 4.44 10.54 0.39
N VAL A 145 3.41 10.72 -0.43
CA VAL A 145 3.60 10.67 -1.88
C VAL A 145 4.62 11.75 -2.23
N PRO A 146 5.77 11.39 -2.83
CA PRO A 146 6.82 12.37 -2.96
C PRO A 146 6.40 13.52 -3.90
N LEU A 147 6.34 14.74 -3.36
CA LEU A 147 6.16 15.94 -4.17
C LEU A 147 7.52 16.59 -4.46
N PRO A 148 7.80 16.96 -5.73
CA PRO A 148 9.13 17.37 -6.09
C PRO A 148 9.51 18.69 -5.43
N ARG A 149 10.60 18.67 -4.64
CA ARG A 149 11.19 19.87 -4.04
C ARG A 149 11.95 20.73 -5.06
N ARG A 150 12.38 20.17 -6.19
CA ARG A 150 13.25 20.83 -7.20
C ARG A 150 12.75 20.70 -8.64
N VAL A 151 11.46 20.83 -8.85
CA VAL A 151 10.88 20.78 -10.19
C VAL A 151 10.30 22.16 -10.49
N GLY A 152 10.75 22.76 -11.60
CA GLY A 152 10.20 24.02 -12.09
C GLY A 152 8.68 23.91 -12.22
N ILE A 153 7.97 25.01 -11.97
CA ILE A 153 6.50 25.09 -11.84
C ILE A 153 5.75 24.35 -12.98
N LEU A 154 6.31 24.29 -14.19
CA LEU A 154 5.72 23.63 -15.36
C LEU A 154 5.69 22.09 -15.29
N GLN A 155 6.70 21.45 -14.71
CA GLN A 155 6.74 19.98 -14.60
C GLN A 155 5.89 19.48 -13.42
N ARG A 156 5.66 20.31 -12.38
CA ARG A 156 4.67 20.02 -11.32
C ARG A 156 3.26 19.84 -11.90
N GLU A 157 2.90 20.65 -12.88
CA GLU A 157 1.58 20.61 -13.49
C GLU A 157 1.40 19.42 -14.46
N LEU A 158 2.48 18.97 -15.09
CA LEU A 158 2.52 17.72 -15.86
C LEU A 158 2.41 16.49 -14.94
N LEU A 159 3.15 16.46 -13.83
CA LEU A 159 3.02 15.41 -12.80
C LEU A 159 1.61 15.36 -12.23
N LYS A 160 1.02 16.51 -11.89
CA LYS A 160 -0.39 16.57 -11.45
C LYS A 160 -1.34 16.00 -12.51
N ARG A 161 -1.13 16.32 -13.80
CA ARG A 161 -1.98 15.83 -14.90
C ARG A 161 -1.80 14.35 -15.19
N GLU A 162 -0.58 13.83 -15.15
CA GLU A 162 -0.31 12.40 -15.40
C GLU A 162 -0.76 11.54 -14.21
N CYS A 163 -0.48 11.97 -12.97
CA CYS A 163 -1.02 11.31 -11.78
C CYS A 163 -2.55 11.41 -11.75
N ALA A 164 -3.14 12.56 -12.10
CA ALA A 164 -4.60 12.70 -12.21
C ALA A 164 -5.21 11.89 -13.36
N ALA A 165 -4.50 11.67 -14.47
CA ALA A 165 -4.98 10.84 -15.57
C ALA A 165 -4.98 9.35 -15.23
N VAL A 166 -4.06 8.90 -14.35
CA VAL A 166 -4.14 7.58 -13.71
C VAL A 166 -5.36 7.55 -12.77
N PHE A 167 -5.56 8.62 -11.98
CA PHE A 167 -6.69 8.78 -11.05
C PHE A 167 -8.08 8.81 -11.74
N LEU A 168 -8.18 9.34 -12.97
CA LEU A 168 -9.44 9.50 -13.73
C LEU A 168 -9.79 8.31 -14.63
N LYS A 169 -8.94 7.28 -14.69
CA LYS A 169 -9.25 6.01 -15.38
C LYS A 169 -10.08 5.06 -14.54
N GLU A 170 -10.32 5.37 -13.26
CA GLU A 170 -11.25 4.63 -12.41
C GLU A 170 -12.70 5.14 -12.56
N PRO A 171 -13.67 4.26 -12.81
CA PRO A 171 -15.08 4.65 -12.93
C PRO A 171 -15.69 5.17 -11.61
N ARG A 172 -15.10 4.85 -10.45
CA ARG A 172 -15.58 5.32 -9.12
C ARG A 172 -15.10 6.74 -8.76
N ALA A 173 -13.92 7.18 -9.21
CA ALA A 173 -13.40 8.52 -8.93
C ALA A 173 -14.17 9.65 -9.64
N ARG A 174 -14.93 9.35 -10.70
CA ARG A 174 -15.78 10.32 -11.41
C ARG A 174 -16.94 10.85 -10.57
N GLN A 175 -17.45 10.05 -9.64
CA GLN A 175 -18.64 10.41 -8.86
C GLN A 175 -18.35 11.40 -7.73
N VAL A 176 -17.16 11.33 -7.13
CA VAL A 176 -16.76 12.21 -6.00
C VAL A 176 -16.29 13.59 -6.49
N TRP A 177 -15.70 13.66 -7.69
CA TRP A 177 -15.24 14.93 -8.27
C TRP A 177 -16.38 15.80 -8.83
N ALA A 178 -17.48 15.18 -9.28
CA ALA A 178 -18.64 15.89 -9.80
C ALA A 178 -19.46 16.58 -8.70
N THR A 179 -19.47 16.05 -7.48
CA THR A 179 -20.23 16.61 -6.35
C THR A 179 -19.48 17.67 -5.56
N SER A 180 -18.17 17.80 -5.75
CA SER A 180 -17.33 18.80 -5.06
C SER A 180 -17.10 20.10 -5.85
N ASN A 181 -17.56 20.15 -7.10
CA ASN A 181 -17.45 21.31 -8.00
C ASN A 181 -18.82 21.79 -8.53
N SER A 182 -19.92 21.38 -7.88
CA SER A 182 -21.26 21.92 -8.12
C SER A 182 -21.62 22.95 -7.06
#